data_AF-A0A225X471-F1
#
_entry.id   AF-A0A225X471-F1
#
_cell.length_a   1.000
_cell.length_b   1.000
_cell.length_c   1.000
_cell.angle_alpha   90.00
_cell.angle_beta   90.00
_cell.angle_gamma   90.00
#
_symmetry.space_group_name_H-M   'P 1'
#
loop_
_entity.id
_entity.type
_entity.pdbx_description
1 polymer ?
#
loop_
_entity_poly.entity_id
_entity_poly.type
_entity_poly.pdbx_seq_one_letter_code
_entity_poly.pdbx_strand_id
1 'polypeptide(L)'
;MIWRWPIVQQASKRCDGFSQEITVDLVHRAEKAGYEAIVLTVDAPVLGNREADVRNHFSIPKHLTMANFGPQNATNDYADYVSNLYDQTLSWKDVKWLKDAVMAVERL
;
A
#
# COMPACT_ATOMS: atom_id res chain seq x y z
N MET A 1 15.17 22.60 10.81
CA MET A 1 15.47 21.28 10.22
C MET A 1 14.14 20.67 9.82
N ILE A 2 13.75 20.85 8.55
CA ILE A 2 12.46 20.37 8.04
C ILE A 2 12.71 18.92 7.60
N TRP A 3 12.29 17.97 8.43
CA TRP A 3 12.37 16.55 8.09
C TRP A 3 11.39 16.25 6.98
N ARG A 4 11.91 16.11 5.76
CA ARG A 4 11.16 15.71 4.59
C ARG A 4 11.16 14.17 4.60
N TRP A 5 10.14 13.58 5.22
CA TRP A 5 9.93 12.13 5.17
C TRP A 5 9.06 11.82 3.96
N PRO A 6 9.61 11.21 2.90
CA PRO A 6 8.78 10.69 1.84
C PRO A 6 8.35 9.29 2.35
N ILE A 7 7.09 9.17 2.78
CA ILE A 7 6.50 7.93 3.32
C ILE A 7 5.78 7.20 2.18
N VAL A 8 6.20 5.99 1.82
CA VAL A 8 5.41 5.12 0.94
C VAL A 8 4.67 4.05 1.73
N GLN A 9 3.46 3.85 1.24
CA GLN A 9 2.27 3.23 1.81
C GLN A 9 2.23 1.72 1.56
N GLN A 10 1.80 0.99 2.59
CA GLN A 10 1.20 -0.36 2.63
C GLN A 10 1.46 -1.29 1.43
N ALA A 11 2.45 -2.17 1.58
CA ALA A 11 2.54 -3.41 0.84
C ALA A 11 1.66 -4.46 1.53
N SER A 12 0.62 -4.94 0.85
CA SER A 12 -0.24 -5.98 1.40
C SER A 12 -0.50 -7.04 0.34
N LYS A 13 -0.34 -8.30 0.72
CA LYS A 13 -0.37 -9.45 -0.19
C LYS A 13 -1.80 -9.94 -0.46
N ARG A 14 -1.88 -10.80 -1.47
CA ARG A 14 -2.97 -11.72 -1.78
C ARG A 14 -2.29 -12.79 -2.62
N CYS A 15 -2.57 -14.06 -2.33
CA CYS A 15 -1.84 -15.23 -2.83
C CYS A 15 -2.08 -15.55 -4.33
N ASP A 16 -2.63 -14.60 -5.08
CA ASP A 16 -3.06 -14.66 -6.48
C ASP A 16 -2.22 -13.77 -7.41
N GLY A 17 -1.03 -13.32 -6.98
CA GLY A 17 -0.03 -12.63 -7.82
C GLY A 17 -0.28 -11.14 -8.05
N PHE A 18 -1.55 -10.73 -8.13
CA PHE A 18 -1.98 -9.36 -8.45
C PHE A 18 -1.48 -8.27 -7.47
N SER A 19 -1.33 -8.58 -6.18
CA SER A 19 -0.96 -7.62 -5.13
C SER A 19 0.56 -7.42 -4.97
N GLN A 20 1.36 -8.44 -5.29
CA GLN A 20 2.81 -8.37 -5.22
C GLN A 20 3.37 -7.49 -6.35
N GLU A 21 2.79 -7.58 -7.54
CA GLU A 21 3.15 -6.72 -8.68
C GLU A 21 2.87 -5.24 -8.37
N ILE A 22 1.69 -4.93 -7.83
CA ILE A 22 1.34 -3.56 -7.39
C ILE A 22 2.32 -3.06 -6.32
N THR A 23 2.67 -3.91 -5.36
CA THR A 23 3.63 -3.57 -4.31
C THR A 23 5.01 -3.24 -4.90
N VAL A 24 5.50 -4.06 -5.83
CA VAL A 24 6.80 -3.83 -6.49
C VAL A 24 6.77 -2.55 -7.33
N ASP A 25 5.69 -2.28 -8.04
CA ASP A 25 5.53 -1.02 -8.78
C ASP A 25 5.54 0.21 -7.87
N LEU A 26 4.91 0.11 -6.69
CA LEU A 26 4.94 1.17 -5.68
C LEU A 26 6.35 1.40 -5.12
N VAL A 27 7.10 0.32 -4.85
CA VAL A 27 8.51 0.40 -4.41
C VAL A 27 9.36 1.08 -5.49
N HIS A 28 9.28 0.62 -6.75
CA HIS A 28 10.00 1.24 -7.86
C HIS A 28 9.65 2.73 -8.04
N ARG A 29 8.38 3.08 -7.86
CA ARG A 29 7.94 4.47 -7.95
C ARG A 29 8.50 5.30 -6.79
N ALA A 30 8.55 4.75 -5.58
CA ALA A 30 9.15 5.40 -4.41
C ALA A 30 10.63 5.70 -4.65
N GLU A 31 11.39 4.70 -5.09
CA GLU A 31 12.83 4.85 -5.37
C GLU A 31 13.08 5.88 -6.47
N LYS A 32 12.34 5.82 -7.59
CA LYS A 32 12.42 6.83 -8.67
C LYS A 32 12.09 8.24 -8.20
N ALA A 33 11.27 8.37 -7.16
CA ALA A 33 10.93 9.64 -6.55
C ALA A 33 11.92 10.09 -5.46
N GLY A 34 13.00 9.33 -5.22
CA GLY A 34 14.07 9.65 -4.26
C GLY A 34 13.73 9.31 -2.81
N TYR A 35 12.84 8.35 -2.58
CA TYR A 35 12.51 7.88 -1.23
C TYR A 35 13.63 6.96 -0.73
N GLU A 36 14.06 7.13 0.51
CA GLU A 36 15.20 6.39 1.10
C GLU A 36 14.77 5.22 1.99
N ALA A 37 13.47 5.09 2.28
CA ALA A 37 12.96 4.07 3.18
C ALA A 37 11.54 3.62 2.83
N ILE A 38 11.25 2.36 3.15
CA ILE A 38 9.91 1.75 3.08
C ILE A 38 9.44 1.44 4.49
N VAL A 39 8.21 1.83 4.82
CA VAL A 39 7.57 1.53 6.10
C VAL A 39 6.47 0.50 5.86
N LEU A 40 6.66 -0.70 6.39
CA LEU A 40 5.68 -1.78 6.31
C LEU A 40 4.73 -1.75 7.52
N THR A 41 3.45 -1.52 7.28
CA THR A 41 2.38 -1.62 8.29
C THR A 41 2.03 -3.10 8.51
N VAL A 42 2.22 -3.62 9.72
CA VAL A 42 1.99 -5.05 10.06
C VAL A 42 0.89 -5.26 11.12
N ASP A 43 0.38 -4.19 11.71
CA ASP A 43 -0.57 -4.21 12.82
C ASP A 43 -2.05 -4.12 12.39
N ALA A 44 -2.30 -3.94 11.09
CA ALA A 44 -3.63 -3.79 10.52
C ALA A 44 -3.92 -4.92 9.51
N PRO A 45 -4.13 -6.18 9.94
CA PRO A 45 -4.57 -7.26 9.05
C PRO A 45 -6.02 -7.07 8.60
N VAL A 46 -6.81 -6.34 9.37
CA VAL A 46 -8.21 -5.97 9.09
C VAL A 46 -8.36 -4.48 9.38
N LEU A 47 -9.27 -3.81 8.67
CA LEU A 47 -9.61 -2.43 8.98
C LEU A 47 -10.25 -2.32 10.37
N GLY A 48 -9.77 -1.35 11.15
CA GLY A 48 -10.41 -1.01 12.42
C GLY A 48 -11.84 -0.50 12.21
N ASN A 49 -12.76 -0.88 13.10
CA ASN A 49 -14.13 -0.37 13.07
C ASN A 49 -14.18 1.08 13.56
N ARG A 50 -14.20 2.03 12.63
CA ARG A 50 -14.33 3.46 12.92
C ARG A 50 -15.79 3.86 12.86
N GLU A 51 -16.46 3.89 14.01
CA GLU A 51 -17.89 4.20 14.11
C GLU A 51 -18.29 5.52 13.44
N ALA A 52 -17.39 6.52 13.45
CA ALA A 52 -17.63 7.79 12.76
C ALA A 52 -17.74 7.61 11.24
N ASP A 53 -16.89 6.78 10.63
CA ASP A 53 -16.90 6.54 9.18
C ASP A 53 -18.19 5.81 8.77
N VAL A 54 -18.65 4.86 9.61
CA VAL A 54 -19.91 4.15 9.42
C VAL A 54 -21.11 5.09 9.55
N ARG A 55 -21.17 5.88 10.64
CA ARG A 55 -22.29 6.82 10.89
C ARG A 55 -22.40 7.91 9.83
N ASN A 56 -21.27 8.36 9.29
CA ASN A 56 -21.23 9.44 8.30
C ASN A 56 -21.25 8.93 6.85
N HIS A 57 -21.31 7.63 6.62
CA HIS A 57 -21.22 7.01 5.30
C HIS A 57 -20.00 7.54 4.51
N PHE A 58 -18.83 7.48 5.13
CA PHE A 58 -17.60 8.01 4.53
C PHE A 58 -17.35 7.38 3.16
N SER A 59 -17.08 8.23 2.17
CA SER A 59 -16.73 7.85 0.81
C SER A 59 -15.73 8.85 0.23
N ILE A 60 -14.92 8.42 -0.74
CA ILE A 60 -13.97 9.32 -1.40
C ILE A 60 -14.76 10.19 -2.40
N PRO A 61 -14.65 11.52 -2.35
CA PRO A 61 -15.30 12.40 -3.33
C PRO A 61 -14.94 12.01 -4.76
N LYS A 62 -15.91 12.05 -5.69
CA LYS A 62 -15.77 11.53 -7.08
C LYS A 62 -14.62 12.15 -7.89
N HIS A 63 -14.14 13.33 -7.51
CA HIS A 63 -13.05 14.02 -8.18
C HIS A 63 -11.66 13.63 -7.64
N LEU A 64 -11.60 12.79 -6.59
CA LEU A 64 -10.37 12.32 -5.96
C LEU A 64 -10.23 10.82 -6.19
N THR A 65 -8.99 10.40 -6.42
CA THR A 65 -8.59 8.99 -6.60
C THR A 65 -7.35 8.71 -5.74
N MET A 66 -7.05 7.43 -5.52
CA MET A 66 -5.80 7.03 -4.89
C MET A 66 -4.64 7.06 -5.90
N ALA A 67 -4.00 8.22 -6.02
CA ALA A 67 -3.03 8.54 -7.08
C ALA A 67 -1.74 7.69 -7.11
N ASN A 68 -1.47 6.93 -6.05
CA ASN A 68 -0.30 6.04 -6.00
C ASN A 68 -0.52 4.76 -6.83
N PHE A 69 -1.77 4.34 -6.98
CA PHE A 69 -2.12 3.20 -7.82
C PHE A 69 -2.23 3.64 -9.29
N GLY A 70 -1.79 2.77 -10.21
CA GLY A 70 -1.92 3.04 -11.64
C GLY A 70 -3.39 3.22 -12.09
N PRO A 71 -3.65 3.77 -13.28
CA PRO A 71 -5.01 4.09 -13.76
C PRO A 71 -5.98 2.91 -13.69
N GLN A 72 -5.48 1.70 -13.97
CA GLN A 72 -6.24 0.45 -13.88
C GLN A 72 -6.68 0.05 -12.46
N ASN A 73 -6.05 0.61 -11.42
CA ASN A 73 -6.29 0.28 -10.01
C ASN A 73 -6.76 1.50 -9.19
N ALA A 74 -7.05 2.62 -9.85
CA ALA A 74 -7.57 3.81 -9.21
C ALA A 74 -9.04 3.61 -8.87
N THR A 75 -9.37 3.54 -7.58
CA THR A 75 -10.75 3.51 -7.08
C THR A 75 -11.06 4.75 -6.24
N ASN A 76 -12.32 5.18 -6.32
CA ASN A 76 -12.92 6.21 -5.46
C ASN A 76 -13.76 5.57 -4.34
N ASP A 77 -13.74 4.24 -4.25
CA ASP A 77 -14.38 3.50 -3.18
C ASP A 77 -13.32 3.05 -2.17
N TYR A 78 -13.41 3.64 -0.97
CA TYR A 78 -12.53 3.32 0.15
C TYR A 78 -12.79 1.92 0.70
N ALA A 79 -14.03 1.44 0.68
CA ALA A 79 -14.37 0.10 1.15
C ALA A 79 -13.81 -0.96 0.19
N ASP A 80 -13.89 -0.73 -1.13
CA ASP A 80 -13.26 -1.61 -2.12
C ASP A 80 -11.73 -1.59 -2.03
N TYR A 81 -11.12 -0.41 -1.80
CA TYR A 81 -9.68 -0.30 -1.53
C TYR A 81 -9.25 -1.21 -0.38
N VAL A 82 -9.92 -1.06 0.76
CA VAL A 82 -9.60 -1.79 1.98
C VAL A 82 -9.82 -3.30 1.78
N SER A 83 -10.97 -3.68 1.22
CA SER A 83 -11.36 -5.09 1.11
C SER A 83 -10.49 -5.88 0.13
N ASN A 84 -9.95 -5.21 -0.89
CA ASN A 84 -9.13 -5.86 -1.92
C ASN A 84 -7.63 -5.85 -1.62
N LEU A 85 -7.15 -4.94 -0.78
CA LEU A 85 -5.73 -4.84 -0.49
C LEU A 85 -5.31 -5.49 0.81
N TYR A 86 -6.15 -5.57 1.85
CA TYR A 86 -5.72 -6.11 3.14
C TYR A 86 -5.57 -7.64 3.13
N ASP A 87 -4.36 -8.12 3.42
CA ASP A 87 -4.06 -9.54 3.62
C ASP A 87 -4.09 -9.89 5.10
N GLN A 88 -4.95 -10.84 5.47
CA GLN A 88 -4.92 -11.40 6.82
C GLN A 88 -3.86 -12.49 7.00
N THR A 89 -3.18 -12.89 5.92
CA THR A 89 -2.17 -13.97 5.92
C THR A 89 -0.73 -13.47 5.99
N LEU A 90 -0.52 -12.15 6.16
CA LEU A 90 0.80 -11.55 6.25
C LEU A 90 1.66 -12.25 7.31
N SER A 91 2.86 -12.66 6.91
CA SER A 91 3.78 -13.41 7.74
C SER A 91 5.22 -12.90 7.58
N TRP A 92 6.12 -13.40 8.43
CA TRP A 92 7.55 -13.09 8.32
C TRP A 92 8.19 -13.51 6.99
N LYS A 93 7.59 -14.46 6.26
CA LYS A 93 8.04 -14.83 4.91
C LYS A 93 7.86 -13.66 3.93
N ASP A 94 6.84 -12.85 4.15
CA ASP A 94 6.48 -11.73 3.28
C ASP A 94 7.37 -10.51 3.56
N VAL A 95 7.77 -10.31 4.81
CA VAL A 95 8.80 -9.33 5.18
C VAL A 95 10.12 -9.68 4.50
N LYS A 96 10.52 -10.96 4.53
CA LYS A 96 11.72 -11.43 3.84
C LYS A 96 11.62 -11.20 2.33
N TRP A 97 10.50 -11.58 1.72
CA TRP A 97 10.24 -11.36 0.30
C TRP A 97 10.33 -9.88 -0.09
N LEU A 98 9.68 -8.99 0.68
CA LEU A 98 9.70 -7.55 0.42
C LEU A 98 11.12 -6.97 0.51
N LYS A 99 11.88 -7.40 1.52
CA LYS A 99 13.29 -7.05 1.63
C LYS A 99 14.07 -7.50 0.40
N ASP A 100 13.93 -8.76 0.00
CA ASP A 100 14.64 -9.29 -1.16
C ASP A 100 14.24 -8.56 -2.45
N ALA A 101 12.97 -8.15 -2.58
CA ALA A 101 12.47 -7.36 -3.71
C ALA A 101 13.09 -5.95 -3.75
N VAL A 102 13.12 -5.21 -2.63
CA VAL A 102 13.75 -3.88 -2.55
C VAL A 102 15.26 -3.97 -2.85
N MET A 103 15.97 -4.93 -2.25
CA MET A 103 17.42 -5.08 -2.45
C MET A 103 17.78 -5.54 -3.86
N ALA A 104 16.85 -6.14 -4.61
CA ALA A 104 17.07 -6.50 -6.01
C ALA A 104 17.07 -5.27 -6.93
N VAL A 105 16.42 -4.17 -6.53
CA VAL A 105 16.35 -2.94 -7.32
C VAL A 105 17.63 -2.11 -7.21
N GLU A 106 18.24 -2.04 -6.01
CA GLU A 106 19.52 -1.34 -5.80
C GLU A 106 20.70 -1.92 -6.61
N ARG A 107 20.54 -3.10 -7.23
CA ARG A 107 21.60 -3.79 -7.99
C ARG A 107 21.57 -3.54 -9.51
N LEU A 108 20.71 -2.65 -10.01
CA LEU A 108 20.63 -2.24 -11.41
C LEU A 108 21.06 -0.78 -11.58
#